data_AF-A0A2V5THR9-F1
#
_entry.id   AF-A0A2V5THR9-F1
#
_cell.length_a   1.000
_cell.length_b   1.000
_cell.length_c   1.000
_cell.angle_alpha   90.00
_cell.angle_beta   90.00
_cell.angle_gamma   90.00
#
_symmetry.space_group_name_H-M   'P 1'
#
loop_
_entity.id
_entity.type
_entity.pdbx_description
1 polymer ?
#
loop_
_entity_poly.entity_id
_entity_poly.type
_entity_poly.pdbx_seq_one_letter_code
_entity_poly.pdbx_strand_id
1 'polypeptide(L)'
;MRRLELQVVGPSNQRRTSAVAHRLRLGPAIAITSCVLAVTISTTALGGVPNDIPRIRSVLRAQQAAWNRGDIDGFMNGYARSPSTVFVSGDEVRRGWDIVRERYRTKYSDRAKMGTLTFSAIEITLLSPDAAVVLGRWSLKRAKDQPHGRFTLIFKRLPEGWRIGHDHTSAAASK
;
A
#
# COMPACT_ATOMS: atom_id res chain seq x y z
N MET A 1 -47.91 61.98 56.63
CA MET A 1 -48.66 63.26 56.57
C MET A 1 -48.04 64.15 55.51
N ARG A 2 -48.89 64.85 54.75
CA ARG A 2 -48.60 65.65 53.54
C ARG A 2 -47.87 66.97 53.83
N ARG A 3 -47.10 67.48 52.85
CA ARG A 3 -47.18 68.83 52.22
C ARG A 3 -45.91 69.06 51.38
N LEU A 4 -45.95 69.27 50.06
CA LEU A 4 -46.41 70.43 49.26
C LEU A 4 -45.73 71.76 49.62
N GLU A 5 -45.07 72.37 48.62
CA GLU A 5 -45.13 73.79 48.17
C GLU A 5 -43.88 74.07 47.30
N LEU A 6 -44.06 74.23 45.98
CA LEU A 6 -44.16 75.49 45.20
C LEU A 6 -42.83 76.26 45.07
N GLN A 7 -42.17 76.22 43.90
CA GLN A 7 -42.30 77.15 42.76
C GLN A 7 -41.72 78.55 42.99
N VAL A 8 -40.63 78.88 42.26
CA VAL A 8 -40.28 80.26 41.88
C VAL A 8 -39.71 80.26 40.45
N VAL A 9 -40.05 81.32 39.73
CA VAL A 9 -40.06 81.52 38.28
C VAL A 9 -38.97 82.50 37.81
N GLY A 10 -38.41 82.25 36.62
CA GLY A 10 -38.04 83.27 35.62
C GLY A 10 -36.56 83.66 35.48
N PRO A 11 -36.18 84.47 34.46
CA PRO A 11 -36.44 84.27 33.02
C PRO A 11 -35.20 84.58 32.14
N SER A 12 -35.41 84.68 30.81
CA SER A 12 -34.69 85.50 29.82
C SER A 12 -33.72 84.84 28.80
N ASN A 13 -34.33 84.42 27.69
CA ASN A 13 -34.04 84.74 26.28
C ASN A 13 -32.73 85.48 25.92
N GLN A 14 -31.89 84.88 25.04
CA GLN A 14 -31.40 85.53 23.81
C GLN A 14 -30.74 84.54 22.83
N ARG A 15 -30.77 84.91 21.55
CA ARG A 15 -30.64 84.12 20.31
C ARG A 15 -29.18 83.81 19.94
N ARG A 16 -28.95 82.72 19.16
CA ARG A 16 -28.16 82.73 17.90
C ARG A 16 -28.12 81.35 17.18
N THR A 17 -28.63 81.38 15.95
CA THR A 17 -28.11 80.80 14.68
C THR A 17 -27.65 79.34 14.55
N SER A 18 -28.31 78.68 13.59
CA SER A 18 -27.83 77.74 12.56
C SER A 18 -27.12 76.44 12.97
N ALA A 19 -27.72 75.31 12.61
CA ALA A 19 -27.37 74.54 11.39
C ALA A 19 -28.03 73.17 11.49
N VAL A 20 -28.82 72.83 10.47
CA VAL A 20 -29.48 71.53 10.33
C VAL A 20 -28.42 70.49 9.96
N ALA A 21 -28.28 69.46 10.79
CA ALA A 21 -27.54 68.25 10.45
C ALA A 21 -28.50 67.05 10.54
N HIS A 22 -28.89 66.53 9.39
CA HIS A 22 -29.70 65.32 9.25
C HIS A 22 -28.94 64.11 9.82
N ARG A 23 -29.45 63.53 10.92
CA ARG A 23 -29.04 62.21 11.39
C ARG A 23 -29.93 61.16 10.74
N LEU A 24 -29.38 60.38 9.81
CA LEU A 24 -30.01 59.17 9.30
C LEU A 24 -30.21 58.19 10.47
N ARG A 25 -31.44 57.67 10.61
CA ARG A 25 -31.77 56.56 11.51
C ARG A 25 -31.48 55.25 10.78
N LEU A 26 -30.54 54.44 11.28
CA LEU A 26 -30.41 53.04 10.90
C LEU A 26 -31.50 52.22 11.63
N GLY A 27 -32.39 51.58 10.87
CA GLY A 27 -33.28 50.54 11.41
C GLY A 27 -32.53 49.22 11.63
N PRO A 28 -33.08 48.28 12.42
CA PRO A 28 -32.42 47.02 12.74
C PRO A 28 -32.49 46.08 11.52
N ALA A 29 -31.32 45.64 11.05
CA ALA A 29 -31.22 44.61 10.01
C ALA A 29 -31.60 43.25 10.60
N ILE A 30 -32.67 42.65 10.08
CA ILE A 30 -33.07 41.27 10.34
C ILE A 30 -32.04 40.38 9.66
N ALA A 31 -31.16 39.74 10.45
CA ALA A 31 -30.21 38.76 9.96
C ALA A 31 -30.98 37.46 9.63
N ILE A 32 -31.23 37.22 8.35
CA ILE A 32 -31.74 35.94 7.85
C ILE A 32 -30.57 34.96 7.86
N THR A 33 -30.50 34.13 8.92
CA THR A 33 -29.57 33.01 9.01
C THR A 33 -29.94 31.98 7.94
N SER A 34 -29.27 32.04 6.80
CA SER A 34 -29.40 31.04 5.74
C SER A 34 -28.60 29.79 6.12
N CYS A 35 -29.28 28.80 6.69
CA CYS A 35 -28.75 27.44 6.86
C CYS A 35 -28.55 26.79 5.48
N VAL A 36 -27.38 26.97 4.88
CA VAL A 36 -26.95 26.15 3.74
C VAL A 36 -26.49 24.82 4.30
N LEU A 37 -27.37 23.81 4.26
CA LEU A 37 -27.02 22.43 4.56
C LEU A 37 -26.15 21.91 3.39
N ALA A 38 -24.83 22.06 3.52
CA ALA A 38 -23.88 21.47 2.58
C ALA A 38 -23.95 19.94 2.72
N VAL A 39 -24.73 19.30 1.84
CA VAL A 39 -24.69 17.85 1.65
C VAL A 39 -23.31 17.52 1.06
N THR A 40 -22.38 17.12 1.92
CA THR A 40 -21.11 16.54 1.49
C THR A 40 -21.42 15.17 0.88
N ILE A 41 -21.46 15.10 -0.44
CA ILE A 41 -21.45 13.83 -1.16
C ILE A 41 -20.07 13.22 -0.90
N SER A 42 -19.99 12.33 0.09
CA SER A 42 -18.83 11.46 0.27
C SER A 42 -18.77 10.56 -0.96
N THR A 43 -18.01 10.96 -1.97
CA THR A 43 -17.57 10.06 -3.03
C THR A 43 -16.75 8.97 -2.34
N THR A 44 -17.41 7.85 -2.03
CA THR A 44 -16.70 6.61 -1.80
C THR A 44 -15.98 6.32 -3.10
N ALA A 45 -14.68 6.58 -3.14
CA ALA A 45 -13.83 6.03 -4.18
C ALA A 45 -14.12 4.53 -4.16
N LEU A 46 -14.71 4.01 -5.24
CA LEU A 46 -14.74 2.58 -5.49
C LEU A 46 -13.29 2.16 -5.43
N GLY A 47 -12.88 1.58 -4.30
CA GLY A 47 -11.52 1.18 -4.05
C GLY A 47 -11.17 0.14 -5.09
N GLY A 48 -10.56 0.56 -6.19
CA GLY A 48 -10.01 -0.36 -7.18
C GLY A 48 -9.13 -1.32 -6.42
N VAL A 49 -9.36 -2.62 -6.62
CA VAL A 49 -8.53 -3.66 -5.99
C VAL A 49 -7.08 -3.28 -6.25
N PRO A 50 -6.27 -3.00 -5.20
CA PRO A 50 -4.90 -2.56 -5.40
C PRO A 50 -4.19 -3.55 -6.31
N ASN A 51 -3.63 -3.08 -7.42
CA ASN A 51 -2.88 -3.94 -8.32
C ASN A 51 -1.58 -4.36 -7.61
N ASP A 52 -1.55 -5.58 -7.06
CA ASP A 52 -0.39 -6.11 -6.33
C ASP A 52 0.66 -6.75 -7.23
N ILE A 53 0.40 -6.85 -8.54
CA ILE A 53 1.35 -7.42 -9.51
C ILE A 53 2.75 -6.78 -9.38
N PRO A 54 2.92 -5.45 -9.24
CA PRO A 54 4.24 -4.84 -9.05
C PRO A 54 4.96 -5.30 -7.77
N ARG A 55 4.22 -5.58 -6.68
CA ARG A 55 4.78 -6.06 -5.41
C ARG A 55 5.28 -7.49 -5.55
N ILE A 56 4.49 -8.36 -6.19
CA ILE A 56 4.90 -9.75 -6.49
C ILE A 56 6.13 -9.76 -7.41
N ARG A 57 6.13 -8.94 -8.48
CA ARG A 57 7.31 -8.77 -9.34
C ARG A 57 8.54 -8.31 -8.56
N SER A 58 8.36 -7.46 -7.55
CA SER A 58 9.46 -7.00 -6.71
C SER A 58 10.07 -8.13 -5.88
N VAL A 59 9.26 -9.06 -5.36
CA VAL A 59 9.76 -10.24 -4.66
C VAL A 59 10.64 -11.07 -5.59
N LEU A 60 10.18 -11.37 -6.80
CA LEU A 60 10.96 -12.15 -7.78
C LEU A 60 12.27 -11.46 -8.17
N ARG A 61 12.25 -10.13 -8.37
CA ARG A 61 13.47 -9.36 -8.65
C ARG A 61 14.47 -9.40 -7.48
N ALA A 62 13.98 -9.26 -6.25
CA ALA A 62 14.82 -9.34 -5.05
C ALA A 62 15.45 -10.73 -4.90
N GLN A 63 14.68 -11.79 -5.16
CA GLN A 63 15.20 -13.16 -5.19
C GLN A 63 16.28 -13.35 -6.24
N GLN A 64 16.03 -12.93 -7.49
CA GLN A 64 17.03 -13.03 -8.56
C GLN A 64 18.31 -12.26 -8.21
N ALA A 65 18.19 -11.04 -7.68
CA ALA A 65 19.34 -10.26 -7.25
C ALA A 65 20.12 -10.94 -6.11
N ALA A 66 19.42 -11.56 -5.15
CA ALA A 66 20.04 -12.31 -4.05
C ALA A 66 20.78 -13.54 -4.54
N TRP A 67 20.15 -14.32 -5.42
CA TRP A 67 20.82 -15.44 -6.07
C TRP A 67 22.10 -15.01 -6.79
N ASN A 68 22.04 -13.93 -7.57
CA ASN A 68 23.13 -13.50 -8.43
C ASN A 68 24.33 -12.94 -7.66
N ARG A 69 24.12 -12.49 -6.41
CA ARG A 69 25.20 -12.13 -5.47
C ARG A 69 25.64 -13.28 -4.56
N GLY A 70 25.11 -14.50 -4.74
CA GLY A 70 25.49 -15.66 -3.94
C GLY A 70 24.76 -15.80 -2.59
N ASP A 71 23.69 -15.04 -2.39
CA ASP A 71 22.99 -14.94 -1.12
C ASP A 71 21.72 -15.80 -1.12
N ILE A 72 21.85 -17.03 -0.62
CA ILE A 72 20.73 -17.97 -0.49
C ILE A 72 19.71 -17.50 0.55
N ASP A 73 20.16 -16.89 1.64
CA ASP A 73 19.23 -16.42 2.68
C ASP A 73 18.39 -15.25 2.17
N GLY A 74 19.01 -14.33 1.43
CA GLY A 74 18.32 -13.28 0.70
C GLY A 74 17.36 -13.82 -0.37
N PHE A 75 17.68 -14.93 -1.03
CA PHE A 75 16.74 -15.61 -1.95
C PHE A 75 15.55 -16.20 -1.19
N MET A 76 15.79 -16.78 -0.01
CA MET A 76 14.74 -17.37 0.82
C MET A 76 13.81 -16.36 1.48
N ASN A 77 14.16 -15.07 1.50
CA ASN A 77 13.25 -13.99 1.92
C ASN A 77 12.01 -13.86 1.03
N GLY A 78 12.02 -14.43 -0.18
CA GLY A 78 10.83 -14.49 -1.03
C GLY A 78 9.81 -15.55 -0.61
N TYR A 79 10.19 -16.50 0.24
CA TYR A 79 9.31 -17.57 0.73
C TYR A 79 8.65 -17.20 2.05
N ALA A 80 7.47 -17.76 2.30
CA ALA A 80 6.80 -17.64 3.58
C ALA A 80 7.64 -18.38 4.63
N ARG A 81 7.95 -17.74 5.76
CA ARG A 81 8.72 -18.38 6.84
C ARG A 81 7.79 -19.21 7.71
N SER A 82 7.37 -20.36 7.18
CA SER A 82 6.34 -21.23 7.78
C SER A 82 6.72 -22.72 7.67
N PRO A 83 6.32 -23.56 8.65
CA PRO A 83 6.34 -25.02 8.51
C PRO A 83 5.49 -25.53 7.35
N SER A 84 4.51 -24.73 6.88
CA SER A 84 3.61 -25.09 5.78
C SER A 84 4.15 -24.77 4.38
N THR A 85 5.30 -24.11 4.27
CA THR A 85 5.90 -23.77 2.96
C THR A 85 6.24 -25.03 2.19
N VAL A 86 5.77 -25.12 0.94
CA VAL A 86 5.95 -26.31 0.10
C VAL A 86 6.91 -26.02 -1.05
N PHE A 87 7.83 -26.95 -1.30
CA PHE A 87 8.66 -26.98 -2.48
C PHE A 87 8.57 -28.34 -3.16
N VAL A 88 8.29 -28.36 -4.46
CA VAL A 88 8.17 -29.55 -5.30
C VAL A 88 9.16 -29.45 -6.46
N SER A 89 9.94 -30.50 -6.67
CA SER A 89 10.86 -30.60 -7.80
C SER A 89 11.11 -32.06 -8.14
N GLY A 90 10.91 -32.44 -9.41
CA GLY A 90 10.88 -33.86 -9.78
C GLY A 90 9.76 -34.58 -9.02
N ASP A 91 10.07 -35.74 -8.43
CA ASP A 91 9.14 -36.51 -7.59
C ASP A 91 9.19 -36.15 -6.10
N GLU A 92 10.03 -35.17 -5.72
CA GLU A 92 10.26 -34.85 -4.31
C GLU A 92 9.40 -33.67 -3.84
N VAL A 93 8.69 -33.88 -2.73
CA VAL A 93 7.93 -32.85 -2.03
C VAL A 93 8.59 -32.55 -0.68
N ARG A 94 8.94 -31.29 -0.44
CA ARG A 94 9.50 -30.80 0.83
C ARG A 94 8.53 -29.82 1.50
N ARG A 95 8.46 -29.87 2.83
CA ARG A 95 7.64 -28.98 3.65
C ARG A 95 8.48 -28.29 4.71
N GLY A 96 8.22 -27.01 4.95
CA GLY A 96 8.90 -26.19 5.95
C GLY A 96 9.99 -25.32 5.35
N TRP A 97 9.97 -24.03 5.70
CA TRP A 97 10.92 -23.04 5.20
C TRP A 97 12.38 -23.41 5.49
N ASP A 98 12.70 -23.88 6.70
CA ASP A 98 14.07 -24.28 7.05
C ASP A 98 14.57 -25.47 6.23
N ILE A 99 13.70 -26.45 5.97
CA ILE A 99 14.01 -27.61 5.13
C ILE A 99 14.28 -27.19 3.68
N VAL A 100 13.46 -26.28 3.14
CA VAL A 100 13.66 -25.74 1.78
C VAL A 100 14.96 -24.95 1.69
N ARG A 101 15.23 -24.08 2.68
CA ARG A 101 16.47 -23.29 2.76
C ARG A 101 17.71 -24.18 2.79
N GLU A 102 17.72 -25.21 3.63
CA GLU A 102 18.87 -26.11 3.73
C GLU A 102 19.09 -26.87 2.43
N ARG A 103 18.02 -27.31 1.77
CA ARG A 103 18.13 -27.91 0.42
C ARG A 103 18.72 -26.94 -0.61
N TYR A 104 18.44 -25.63 -0.52
CA TYR A 104 19.11 -24.66 -1.40
C TYR A 104 20.60 -24.56 -1.08
N ARG A 105 20.98 -24.46 0.20
CA ARG A 105 22.38 -24.41 0.62
C ARG A 105 23.18 -25.63 0.22
N THR A 106 22.63 -26.82 0.46
CA THR A 106 23.29 -28.08 0.10
C THR A 106 23.43 -28.22 -1.42
N LYS A 107 22.36 -27.98 -2.20
CA LYS A 107 22.43 -28.14 -3.68
C LYS A 107 23.30 -27.09 -4.35
N TYR A 108 23.28 -25.85 -3.84
CA TYR A 108 23.96 -24.70 -4.41
C TYR A 108 25.04 -24.18 -3.45
N SER A 109 25.91 -25.08 -3.00
CA SER A 109 26.94 -24.85 -1.97
C SER A 109 28.00 -23.81 -2.34
N ASP A 110 28.07 -23.38 -3.59
CA ASP A 110 29.08 -22.44 -4.09
C ASP A 110 28.58 -21.63 -5.29
N ARG A 111 29.33 -20.58 -5.65
CA ARG A 111 29.00 -19.68 -6.77
C ARG A 111 29.02 -20.39 -8.12
N ALA A 112 29.88 -21.40 -8.32
CA ALA A 112 29.96 -22.12 -9.58
C ALA A 112 28.68 -22.95 -9.82
N LYS A 113 28.13 -23.58 -8.77
CA LYS A 113 26.85 -24.32 -8.81
C LYS A 113 25.66 -23.39 -8.99
N MET A 114 25.66 -22.21 -8.36
CA MET A 114 24.60 -21.22 -8.47
C MET A 114 24.51 -20.57 -9.85
N GLY A 115 25.66 -20.20 -10.43
CA GLY A 115 25.70 -19.42 -11.68
C GLY A 115 24.99 -18.07 -11.58
N THR A 116 24.48 -17.62 -12.73
CA THR A 116 23.63 -16.44 -12.87
C THR A 116 22.20 -16.87 -13.19
N LEU A 117 21.27 -16.60 -12.29
CA LEU A 117 19.84 -16.83 -12.45
C LEU A 117 19.19 -15.72 -13.25
N THR A 118 18.32 -16.13 -14.18
CA THR A 118 17.36 -15.26 -14.87
C THR A 118 15.97 -15.84 -14.78
N PHE A 119 15.03 -15.01 -14.32
CA PHE A 119 13.59 -15.24 -14.42
C PHE A 119 13.03 -14.55 -15.67
N SER A 120 12.21 -15.26 -16.44
CA SER A 120 11.60 -14.75 -17.67
C SER A 120 10.21 -15.34 -17.91
N ALA A 121 9.50 -14.81 -18.91
CA ALA A 121 8.12 -15.22 -19.24
C ALA A 121 7.19 -15.22 -18.01
N ILE A 122 7.25 -14.13 -17.22
CA ILE A 122 6.53 -14.00 -15.95
C ILE A 122 5.08 -13.57 -16.19
N GLU A 123 4.18 -14.49 -15.90
CA GLU A 123 2.73 -14.33 -15.91
C GLU A 123 2.23 -14.34 -14.46
N ILE A 124 1.43 -13.34 -14.09
CA ILE A 124 0.93 -13.18 -12.71
C ILE A 124 -0.58 -13.03 -12.78
N THR A 125 -1.30 -13.93 -12.11
CA THR A 125 -2.76 -13.89 -11.99
C THR A 125 -3.13 -13.77 -10.52
N LEU A 126 -3.81 -12.67 -10.15
CA LEU A 126 -4.39 -12.52 -8.82
C LEU A 126 -5.60 -13.47 -8.71
N LEU A 127 -5.66 -14.24 -7.63
CA LEU A 127 -6.75 -15.20 -7.37
C LEU A 127 -7.75 -14.63 -6.35
N SER A 128 -7.26 -13.81 -5.42
CA SER A 128 -8.01 -13.13 -4.36
C SER A 128 -7.20 -11.91 -3.88
N PRO A 129 -7.71 -11.07 -2.95
CA PRO A 129 -6.94 -9.97 -2.37
C PRO A 129 -5.63 -10.37 -1.67
N ASP A 130 -5.50 -11.66 -1.32
CA ASP A 130 -4.41 -12.23 -0.54
C ASP A 130 -3.74 -13.46 -1.18
N ALA A 131 -4.13 -13.86 -2.39
CA ALA A 131 -3.51 -14.97 -3.11
C ALA A 131 -3.29 -14.66 -4.60
N ALA A 132 -2.20 -15.20 -5.14
CA ALA A 132 -1.86 -15.10 -6.56
C ALA A 132 -1.13 -16.36 -7.03
N VAL A 133 -1.27 -16.67 -8.32
CA VAL A 133 -0.44 -17.67 -9.01
C VAL A 133 0.53 -16.95 -9.94
N VAL A 134 1.78 -17.42 -9.97
CA VAL A 134 2.82 -16.94 -10.87
C VAL A 134 3.35 -18.12 -11.68
N LEU A 135 3.29 -18.01 -12.99
CA LEU A 135 3.97 -18.92 -13.92
C LEU A 135 5.20 -18.21 -14.49
N GLY A 136 6.30 -18.95 -14.62
CA GLY A 136 7.53 -18.38 -15.16
C GLY A 136 8.53 -19.41 -15.65
N ARG A 137 9.64 -18.90 -16.17
CA ARG A 137 10.84 -19.65 -16.54
C ARG A 137 12.00 -19.27 -15.64
N TRP A 138 12.83 -20.25 -15.31
CA TRP A 138 14.13 -20.03 -14.71
C TRP A 138 15.23 -20.54 -15.66
N SER A 139 16.40 -19.91 -15.60
CA SER A 139 17.62 -20.40 -16.26
C SER A 139 18.82 -20.01 -15.41
N LEU A 140 19.81 -20.90 -15.33
CA LEU A 140 21.10 -20.62 -14.73
C LEU A 140 22.15 -20.60 -15.83
N LYS A 141 22.92 -19.52 -15.96
CA LYS A 141 24.15 -19.52 -16.75
C LYS A 141 25.33 -19.88 -15.86
N ARG A 142 25.96 -21.03 -16.10
CA ARG A 142 27.15 -21.50 -15.39
C ARG A 142 28.31 -21.64 -16.38
N ALA A 143 29.52 -21.88 -15.88
CA ALA A 143 30.69 -22.04 -16.75
C ALA A 143 30.59 -23.28 -17.66
N LYS A 144 29.96 -24.35 -17.16
CA LYS A 144 29.93 -25.66 -17.85
C LYS A 144 28.62 -25.95 -18.58
N ASP A 145 27.53 -25.28 -18.22
CA ASP A 145 26.19 -25.57 -18.75
C ASP A 145 25.21 -24.41 -18.53
N GLN A 146 23.98 -24.58 -19.05
CA GLN A 146 22.89 -23.62 -18.97
C GLN A 146 21.55 -24.29 -18.63
N PRO A 147 21.40 -24.91 -17.43
CA PRO A 147 20.15 -25.58 -17.08
C PRO A 147 19.01 -24.56 -16.98
N HIS A 148 17.82 -24.99 -17.36
CA HIS A 148 16.64 -24.14 -17.39
C HIS A 148 15.37 -24.95 -17.15
N GLY A 149 14.26 -24.26 -16.95
CA GLY A 149 12.98 -24.91 -16.73
C GLY A 149 11.84 -23.94 -16.47
N ARG A 150 10.80 -24.46 -15.82
CA ARG A 150 9.57 -23.72 -15.49
C ARG A 150 9.34 -23.75 -13.98
N PHE A 151 8.59 -22.78 -13.50
CA PHE A 151 8.05 -22.79 -12.15
C PHE A 151 6.60 -22.32 -12.13
N THR A 152 5.85 -22.83 -11.17
CA THR A 152 4.54 -22.32 -10.75
C THR A 152 4.61 -22.00 -9.27
N LEU A 153 4.33 -20.76 -8.88
CA LEU A 153 4.38 -20.28 -7.51
C LEU A 153 2.98 -19.87 -7.05
N ILE A 154 2.58 -20.33 -5.87
CA ILE A 154 1.43 -19.78 -5.16
C ILE A 154 1.95 -18.79 -4.14
N PHE A 155 1.63 -17.52 -4.37
CA PHE A 155 1.90 -16.42 -3.47
C PHE A 155 0.74 -16.22 -2.51
N LYS A 156 1.09 -15.90 -1.25
CA LYS A 156 0.16 -15.44 -0.22
C LYS A 156 0.58 -14.07 0.26
N ARG A 157 -0.39 -13.20 0.53
CA ARG A 157 -0.16 -11.93 1.22
C ARG A 157 -0.13 -12.21 2.73
N LEU A 158 1.01 -11.96 3.34
CA LEU A 158 1.22 -12.02 4.79
C LEU A 158 1.37 -10.59 5.36
N PRO A 159 1.34 -10.40 6.69
CA PRO A 159 1.60 -9.09 7.30
C PRO A 159 2.92 -8.44 6.83
N GLU A 160 3.96 -9.24 6.61
CA GLU A 160 5.27 -8.83 6.08
C GLU A 160 5.32 -8.70 4.54
N GLY A 161 4.17 -8.83 3.88
CA GLY A 161 3.99 -8.70 2.44
C GLY A 161 3.81 -10.04 1.69
N TRP A 162 3.88 -9.96 0.36
CA TRP A 162 3.72 -11.12 -0.51
C TRP A 162 4.88 -12.11 -0.34
N ARG A 163 4.57 -13.41 -0.19
CA ARG A 163 5.54 -14.50 -0.04
C ARG A 163 5.09 -15.76 -0.76
N ILE A 164 6.04 -16.55 -1.23
CA ILE A 164 5.80 -17.86 -1.85
C ILE A 164 5.45 -18.87 -0.75
N GLY A 165 4.23 -19.39 -0.77
CA GLY A 165 3.79 -20.47 0.11
C GLY A 165 3.93 -21.86 -0.52
N HIS A 166 3.90 -21.94 -1.85
CA HIS A 166 4.06 -23.17 -2.61
C HIS A 166 4.87 -22.89 -3.88
N ASP A 167 5.89 -23.69 -4.12
CA ASP A 167 6.74 -23.65 -5.30
C ASP A 167 6.76 -25.03 -5.94
N HIS A 168 6.33 -25.11 -7.19
CA HIS A 168 6.55 -26.27 -8.04
C HIS A 168 7.50 -25.88 -9.18
N THR A 169 8.69 -26.47 -9.20
CA THR A 169 9.73 -26.16 -10.17
C THR A 169 10.15 -27.43 -10.92
N SER A 170 10.20 -27.34 -12.25
CA SER A 170 10.69 -28.42 -13.13
C SER A 170 11.92 -27.96 -13.90
N ALA A 171 12.79 -28.91 -14.24
CA ALA A 171 13.90 -28.72 -15.17
C ALA A 171 13.51 -29.28 -16.54
N ALA A 172 13.84 -28.55 -17.61
CA ALA A 172 13.75 -29.09 -18.95
C ALA A 172 14.87 -30.11 -19.18
N ALA A 173 14.62 -31.10 -20.04
CA ALA A 173 15.68 -31.97 -20.53
C ALA A 173 16.73 -31.14 -21.28
N SER A 174 18.01 -31.49 -21.09
CA SER A 174 19.07 -31.02 -21.98
C SER A 174 18.76 -31.53 -23.39
N LYS A 175 18.73 -30.63 -24.37
CA LYS A 175 18.67 -31.02 -25.78
C LYS A 175 20.02 -31.49 -26.25
#